data_AF-A0A8S2NBU7-F1
#
_entry.id   AF-A0A8S2NBU7-F1
#
_cell.length_a   1.000
_cell.length_b   1.000
_cell.length_c   1.000
_cell.angle_alpha   90.00
_cell.angle_beta   90.00
_cell.angle_gamma   90.00
#
_symmetry.space_group_name_H-M   'P 1'
#
loop_
_entity.id
_entity.type
_entity.pdbx_description
1 polymer ?
#
loop_
_entity_poly.entity_id
_entity_poly.type
_entity_poly.pdbx_seq_one_letter_code
_entity_poly.pdbx_strand_id
1 'polypeptide(L)'
;MNSIKRQSSTDEFYDRTSKKLSIILDEKNRSIINIETLSNEIFYEIFEYLDGLSYIYIALSNLNIRFQQLSINPLIPIKFNIIAYEKSDIEDLYAYMIIPNKHIIISLSLLNILAVKQFFFLVQH
;
A
#
# COMPACT_ATOMS: atom_id res chain seq x y z
N MET A 1 -38.91 -41.19 38.18
CA MET A 1 -38.85 -39.99 37.31
C MET A 1 -37.59 -39.21 37.65
N ASN A 2 -36.58 -39.16 36.76
CA ASN A 2 -35.51 -38.16 36.73
C ASN A 2 -34.51 -38.49 35.61
N SER A 3 -34.78 -38.05 34.38
CA SER A 3 -33.88 -38.29 33.24
C SER A 3 -33.94 -37.17 32.18
N ILE A 4 -34.06 -35.89 32.59
CA ILE A 4 -34.20 -34.77 31.63
C ILE A 4 -33.09 -33.70 31.75
N LYS A 5 -32.18 -33.77 32.73
CA LYS A 5 -31.19 -32.69 32.97
C LYS A 5 -29.78 -32.87 32.37
N ARG A 6 -29.49 -33.90 31.57
CA ARG A 6 -28.12 -34.15 31.06
C ARG A 6 -27.86 -33.76 29.61
N GLN A 7 -28.89 -33.63 28.77
CA GLN A 7 -28.69 -33.34 27.33
C GLN A 7 -28.44 -31.86 27.03
N SER A 8 -29.03 -30.92 27.77
CA SER A 8 -28.82 -29.48 27.52
C SER A 8 -27.39 -29.01 27.80
N SER A 9 -26.70 -29.64 28.76
CA SER A 9 -25.32 -29.28 29.12
C SER A 9 -24.28 -29.77 28.11
N THR A 10 -24.57 -30.88 27.42
CA THR A 10 -23.66 -31.41 26.38
C THR A 10 -23.77 -30.64 25.09
N ASP A 11 -24.96 -30.21 24.70
CA ASP A 11 -25.17 -29.43 23.47
C ASP A 11 -24.56 -28.03 23.57
N GLU A 12 -24.71 -27.35 24.71
CA GLU A 12 -24.03 -26.07 24.96
C GLU A 12 -22.49 -26.22 25.01
N PHE A 13 -21.99 -27.34 25.52
CA PHE A 13 -20.56 -27.61 25.53
C PHE A 13 -20.04 -27.84 24.10
N TYR A 14 -20.74 -28.64 23.29
CA TYR A 14 -20.37 -28.88 21.89
C TYR A 14 -20.46 -27.61 21.04
N ASP A 15 -21.46 -26.75 21.25
CA ASP A 15 -21.58 -25.46 20.56
C ASP A 15 -20.43 -24.52 20.93
N ARG A 16 -20.13 -24.36 22.22
CA ARG A 16 -18.98 -23.54 22.67
C ARG A 16 -17.65 -24.09 22.16
N THR A 17 -17.48 -25.40 22.13
CA THR A 17 -16.24 -26.04 21.67
C THR A 17 -16.09 -25.91 20.15
N SER A 18 -17.17 -26.08 19.39
CA SER A 18 -17.19 -25.89 17.93
C SER A 18 -16.95 -24.43 17.55
N LYS A 19 -17.54 -23.49 18.28
CA LYS A 19 -17.36 -22.05 18.08
C LYS A 19 -15.94 -21.60 18.46
N LYS A 20 -15.36 -22.20 19.51
CA LYS A 20 -13.97 -21.96 19.89
C LYS A 20 -12.99 -22.57 18.87
N LEU A 21 -13.30 -23.75 18.33
CA LEU A 21 -12.54 -24.38 17.24
C LEU A 21 -12.66 -23.57 15.95
N SER A 22 -13.81 -23.02 15.60
CA SER A 22 -13.98 -22.17 14.41
C SER A 22 -13.21 -20.86 14.54
N ILE A 23 -13.22 -20.22 15.72
CA ILE A 23 -12.42 -19.01 16.00
C ILE A 23 -10.92 -19.33 15.93
N ILE A 24 -10.48 -20.45 16.53
CA ILE A 24 -9.07 -20.86 16.48
C ILE A 24 -8.67 -21.22 15.05
N LEU A 25 -9.53 -21.87 14.27
CA LEU A 25 -9.28 -22.19 12.86
C LEU A 25 -9.25 -20.93 11.99
N ASP A 26 -10.12 -19.95 12.22
CA ASP A 26 -10.07 -18.64 11.55
C ASP A 26 -8.78 -17.86 11.92
N GLU A 27 -8.35 -17.93 13.18
CA GLU A 27 -7.08 -17.32 13.62
C GLU A 27 -5.86 -18.05 13.04
N LYS A 28 -5.92 -19.37 12.88
CA LYS A 28 -4.84 -20.19 12.31
C LYS A 28 -4.80 -20.14 10.78
N ASN A 29 -5.94 -19.87 10.13
CA ASN A 29 -6.09 -19.72 8.69
C ASN A 29 -5.96 -18.27 8.22
N ARG A 30 -5.84 -17.30 9.13
CA ARG A 30 -5.25 -16.01 8.79
C ARG A 30 -3.78 -16.25 8.49
N SER A 31 -3.48 -16.67 7.26
CA SER A 31 -2.16 -16.47 6.69
C SER A 31 -1.86 -15.00 6.85
N ILE A 32 -0.93 -14.65 7.73
CA ILE A 32 -0.39 -13.30 7.78
C ILE A 32 0.35 -13.16 6.45
N ILE A 33 -0.33 -12.59 5.46
CA ILE A 33 0.27 -12.26 4.18
C ILE A 33 1.13 -11.04 4.46
N ASN A 34 2.43 -11.27 4.60
CA ASN A 34 3.37 -10.16 4.64
C ASN A 34 3.25 -9.41 3.32
N ILE A 35 3.09 -8.09 3.36
CA ILE A 35 3.00 -7.26 2.16
C ILE A 35 4.16 -7.56 1.19
N GLU A 36 5.35 -7.81 1.74
CA GLU A 36 6.57 -8.16 1.00
C GLU A 36 6.49 -9.46 0.19
N THR A 37 5.53 -10.35 0.49
CA THR A 37 5.35 -11.61 -0.26
C THR A 37 4.43 -11.46 -1.47
N LEU A 38 3.73 -10.32 -1.61
CA LEU A 38 2.92 -10.03 -2.79
C LEU A 38 3.83 -9.88 -4.02
N SER A 39 3.30 -10.16 -5.22
CA SER A 39 4.05 -10.06 -6.47
C SER A 39 4.19 -8.60 -6.93
N ASN A 40 5.10 -8.31 -7.85
CA ASN A 40 5.30 -6.95 -8.36
C ASN A 40 4.05 -6.43 -9.08
N GLU A 41 3.31 -7.31 -9.75
CA GLU A 41 2.07 -7.02 -10.45
C GLU A 41 1.01 -6.48 -9.49
N ILE A 42 0.85 -7.10 -8.32
CA ILE A 42 -0.06 -6.61 -7.28
C ILE A 42 0.37 -5.23 -6.78
N PHE A 43 1.68 -4.96 -6.67
CA PHE A 43 2.14 -3.62 -6.31
C PHE A 43 1.88 -2.58 -7.38
N TYR A 44 2.00 -2.95 -8.64
CA TYR A 44 1.63 -2.06 -9.74
C TYR A 44 0.13 -1.75 -9.73
N GLU A 45 -0.73 -2.73 -9.46
CA GLU A 45 -2.17 -2.50 -9.27
C GLU A 45 -2.45 -1.59 -8.06
N ILE A 46 -1.74 -1.80 -6.94
CA ILE A 46 -1.84 -0.93 -5.77
C ILE A 46 -1.39 0.51 -6.12
N PHE A 47 -0.29 0.66 -6.85
CA PHE A 47 0.21 1.97 -7.28
C PHE A 47 -0.76 2.65 -8.25
N GLU A 48 -1.39 1.90 -9.15
CA GLU A 48 -2.41 2.42 -10.06
C GLU A 48 -3.69 2.82 -9.30
N TYR A 49 -4.08 2.06 -8.28
CA TYR A 49 -5.22 2.40 -7.44
C TYR A 49 -4.95 3.66 -6.58
N LEU A 50 -3.72 3.79 -6.10
CA LEU A 50 -3.24 4.91 -5.28
C LEU A 50 -2.63 6.04 -6.14
N ASP A 51 -2.76 5.94 -7.47
CA ASP A 51 -2.20 6.83 -8.47
C ASP A 51 -2.70 8.25 -8.22
N GLY A 52 -1.78 9.22 -8.21
CA GLY A 52 -2.09 10.58 -7.76
C GLY A 52 -2.03 10.81 -6.23
N LEU A 53 -1.34 9.95 -5.48
CA LEU A 53 -0.89 10.27 -4.12
C LEU A 53 0.63 10.16 -4.05
N SER A 54 1.33 11.25 -4.39
CA SER A 54 2.80 11.25 -4.50
C SER A 54 3.55 10.75 -3.26
N TYR A 55 2.97 10.94 -2.06
CA TYR A 55 3.54 10.48 -0.79
C TYR A 55 3.65 8.95 -0.68
N ILE A 56 2.76 8.20 -1.34
CA ILE A 56 2.73 6.75 -1.25
C ILE A 56 3.96 6.12 -1.87
N TYR A 57 4.46 6.69 -2.97
CA TYR A 57 5.71 6.25 -3.56
C TYR A 57 6.90 6.44 -2.62
N ILE A 58 6.98 7.58 -1.92
CA ILE A 58 8.05 7.87 -0.94
C ILE A 58 7.94 6.93 0.27
N ALA A 59 6.73 6.73 0.78
CA ALA A 59 6.49 5.85 1.91
C ALA A 59 6.88 4.39 1.60
N LEU A 60 6.51 3.91 0.41
CA LEU A 60 6.81 2.54 -0.01
C LEU A 60 8.28 2.36 -0.39
N SER A 61 8.93 3.36 -1.00
CA SER A 61 10.36 3.28 -1.31
C SER A 61 11.25 3.10 -0.08
N ASN A 62 10.78 3.51 1.10
CA ASN A 62 11.51 3.38 2.36
C ASN A 62 11.28 2.05 3.09
N LEU A 63 10.38 1.18 2.60
CA LEU A 63 10.10 -0.10 3.26
C LEU A 63 11.23 -1.12 3.08
N ASN A 64 11.64 -1.35 1.83
CA ASN A 64 12.77 -2.23 1.52
C ASN A 64 13.30 -1.94 0.10
N ILE A 65 14.44 -2.55 -0.23
CA ILE A 65 15.13 -2.32 -1.51
C ILE A 65 14.29 -2.71 -2.73
N ARG A 66 13.42 -3.73 -2.61
CA ARG A 66 12.52 -4.14 -3.69
C ARG A 66 11.50 -3.04 -3.98
N PHE A 67 10.88 -2.46 -2.96
CA PHE A 67 9.93 -1.35 -3.15
C PHE A 67 10.59 -0.07 -3.63
N GLN A 68 11.81 0.20 -3.17
CA GLN A 68 12.61 1.29 -3.68
C GLN A 68 12.80 1.15 -5.21
N GLN A 69 13.17 -0.05 -5.68
CA GLN A 69 13.34 -0.32 -7.10
C GLN A 69 12.04 -0.17 -7.90
N LEU A 70 10.92 -0.66 -7.35
CA LEU A 70 9.60 -0.52 -7.99
C LEU A 70 9.16 0.94 -8.13
N SER A 71 9.61 1.81 -7.23
CA SER A 71 9.30 3.24 -7.24
C SER A 71 10.21 4.01 -8.21
N ILE A 72 11.52 3.71 -8.20
CA ILE A 72 12.51 4.40 -9.03
C ILE A 72 12.42 4.03 -10.50
N ASN A 73 12.10 2.77 -10.84
CA ASN A 73 11.98 2.31 -12.23
C ASN A 73 10.71 1.47 -12.44
N PRO A 74 9.55 2.12 -12.47
CA PRO A 74 8.28 1.46 -12.70
C PRO A 74 8.15 0.99 -14.14
N LEU A 75 7.59 -0.21 -14.33
CA LEU A 75 7.30 -0.77 -15.65
C LEU A 75 5.94 -0.33 -16.21
N ILE A 76 5.18 0.45 -15.43
CA ILE A 76 3.85 0.92 -15.79
C ILE A 76 3.83 2.46 -15.94
N PRO A 77 2.93 3.01 -16.79
CA PRO A 77 2.68 4.45 -16.83
C PRO A 77 2.26 4.99 -15.45
N ILE A 78 2.75 6.18 -15.08
CA ILE A 78 2.48 6.78 -13.76
C ILE A 78 1.78 8.13 -13.89
N LYS A 79 0.88 8.44 -12.95
CA LYS A 79 0.39 9.79 -12.70
C LYS A 79 0.89 10.30 -11.34
N PHE A 80 1.51 11.47 -11.37
CA PHE A 80 1.88 12.17 -10.15
C PHE A 80 0.88 13.28 -9.86
N ASN A 81 0.39 13.32 -8.64
CA ASN A 81 -0.28 14.48 -8.10
C ASN A 81 0.49 14.91 -6.86
N ILE A 82 1.25 15.99 -7.02
CA ILE A 82 2.17 16.46 -6.01
C ILE A 82 1.41 17.32 -5.02
N ILE A 83 1.11 16.70 -3.88
CA ILE A 83 0.57 17.34 -2.67
C ILE A 83 1.67 17.28 -1.61
N ALA A 84 2.85 17.78 -1.94
CA ALA A 84 3.95 17.84 -0.98
C ALA A 84 3.74 19.05 -0.06
N TYR A 85 4.06 18.90 1.23
CA TYR A 85 3.90 19.96 2.23
C TYR A 85 5.23 20.69 2.51
N GLU A 86 6.36 20.01 2.32
CA GLU A 86 7.70 20.52 2.60
C GLU A 86 8.58 20.61 1.35
N LYS A 87 9.60 21.49 1.39
CA LYS A 87 10.50 21.72 0.25
C LYS A 87 11.42 20.51 -0.02
N SER A 88 11.92 19.87 1.03
CA SER A 88 12.78 18.68 0.94
C SER A 88 12.07 17.53 0.23
N ASP A 89 10.81 17.27 0.59
CA ASP A 89 10.01 16.22 -0.04
C ASP A 89 9.82 16.46 -1.53
N ILE A 90 9.68 17.73 -1.93
CA ILE A 90 9.59 18.12 -3.34
C ILE A 90 10.92 17.84 -4.04
N GLU A 91 12.04 18.25 -3.45
CA GLU A 91 13.37 18.04 -4.05
C GLU A 91 13.65 16.54 -4.27
N ASP A 92 13.40 15.71 -3.27
CA ASP A 92 13.59 14.26 -3.35
C ASP A 92 12.64 13.63 -4.38
N LEU A 93 11.37 14.02 -4.39
CA LEU A 93 10.40 13.52 -5.35
C LEU A 93 10.83 13.85 -6.79
N TYR A 94 11.32 15.07 -7.03
CA TYR A 94 11.81 15.45 -8.35
C TYR A 94 13.08 14.67 -8.75
N ALA A 95 14.06 14.59 -7.86
CA ALA A 95 15.35 13.96 -8.13
C ALA A 95 15.24 12.45 -8.37
N TYR A 96 14.43 11.75 -7.57
CA TYR A 96 14.41 10.28 -7.56
C TYR A 96 13.23 9.67 -8.33
N MET A 97 12.12 10.40 -8.46
CA MET A 97 10.90 9.85 -9.08
C MET A 97 10.56 10.54 -10.39
N ILE A 98 10.47 11.87 -10.42
CA ILE A 98 9.93 12.58 -11.60
C ILE A 98 10.95 12.67 -12.73
N ILE A 99 12.16 13.16 -12.45
CA ILE A 99 13.19 13.35 -13.50
C ILE A 99 13.57 12.02 -14.15
N PRO A 100 13.86 10.93 -13.40
CA PRO A 100 14.24 9.66 -14.01
C PRO A 100 13.11 9.03 -14.82
N ASN A 101 11.87 9.17 -14.36
CA ASN A 101 10.70 8.50 -14.96
C ASN A 101 9.89 9.39 -15.91
N LYS A 102 10.38 10.58 -16.29
CA LYS A 102 9.65 11.55 -17.13
C LYS A 102 9.11 10.98 -18.45
N HIS A 103 9.71 9.90 -18.94
CA HIS A 103 9.35 9.22 -20.19
C HIS A 103 8.10 8.32 -20.08
N ILE A 104 7.73 7.90 -18.87
CA ILE A 104 6.53 7.08 -18.58
C ILE A 104 5.47 7.83 -17.75
N ILE A 105 5.74 9.08 -17.35
CA ILE A 105 4.76 9.92 -16.69
C ILE A 105 3.73 10.39 -17.71
N ILE A 106 2.48 9.96 -17.54
CA ILE A 106 1.36 10.32 -18.43
C ILE A 106 0.56 11.51 -17.92
N SER A 107 0.67 11.83 -16.63
CA SER A 107 0.02 13.00 -16.03
C SER A 107 0.83 13.51 -14.83
N LEU A 108 0.95 14.84 -14.74
CA LEU A 108 1.61 15.52 -13.64
C LEU A 108 0.74 16.70 -13.18
N SER A 109 0.14 16.55 -12.01
CA SER A 109 -0.62 17.60 -11.33
C SER A 109 0.21 18.21 -10.22
N LEU A 110 0.33 19.54 -10.22
CA LEU A 110 1.12 20.31 -9.25
C LEU A 110 0.17 21.16 -8.42
N LEU A 111 -0.18 20.67 -7.22
CA LEU A 111 -1.15 21.36 -6.35
C LEU A 111 -0.49 22.29 -5.32
N ASN A 112 0.85 22.31 -5.26
CA ASN A 112 1.63 23.18 -4.38
C ASN A 112 2.46 24.19 -5.19
N ILE A 113 2.45 25.47 -4.80
CA ILE A 113 3.23 26.55 -5.44
C ILE A 113 4.75 26.29 -5.42
N LEU A 114 5.28 25.62 -4.39
CA LEU A 114 6.67 25.20 -4.32
C LEU A 114 6.98 24.15 -5.39
N ALA A 115 6.08 23.20 -5.60
CA ALA A 115 6.22 22.18 -6.65
C ALA A 115 6.20 22.82 -8.04
N VAL A 116 5.32 23.80 -8.26
CA VAL A 116 5.27 24.59 -9.51
C VAL A 116 6.59 25.34 -9.74
N LYS A 117 7.12 26.03 -8.73
CA LYS A 117 8.41 26.72 -8.83
C LYS A 117 9.54 25.77 -9.17
N GLN A 118 9.59 24.61 -8.50
CA GLN A 118 10.62 23.61 -8.73
C GLN A 118 10.53 23.03 -10.15
N PHE A 119 9.32 22.75 -10.64
CA PHE A 119 9.10 22.30 -12.01
C PHE A 119 9.69 23.28 -13.03
N PHE A 120 9.35 24.56 -12.94
CA PHE A 120 9.84 25.56 -13.89
C PHE A 120 11.35 25.80 -13.78
N PHE A 121 11.93 25.69 -12.58
CA PHE A 121 13.39 25.75 -12.42
C PHE A 121 14.09 24.58 -13.13
N LEU A 122 13.56 23.36 -12.98
CA LEU A 122 14.17 22.15 -13.52
C LEU A 122 13.94 21.94 -15.03
N VAL A 123 12.89 22.52 -15.61
CA VAL A 123 12.59 22.40 -17.05
C VAL A 123 13.42 23.39 -17.88
N GLN A 124 13.97 24.44 -17.26
CA GLN A 124 14.78 25.46 -17.94
C GLN A 124 16.27 25.12 -18.06
N HIS A 125 16.73 24.04 -17.41
CA HIS A 125 18.11 23.56 -17.37
C HIS A 125 18.19 22.09 -17.77
#